data_AF-A0A150AGU0-F1
#
_entry.id   AF-A0A150AGU0-F1
#
_cell.length_a   1.000
_cell.length_b   1.000
_cell.length_c   1.000
_cell.angle_alpha   90.00
_cell.angle_beta   90.00
_cell.angle_gamma   90.00
#
_symmetry.space_group_name_H-M   'P 1'
#
loop_
_entity.id
_entity.type
_entity.pdbx_description
1 polymer ?
#
loop_
_entity_poly.entity_id
_entity_poly.type
_entity_poly.pdbx_seq_one_letter_code
_entity_poly.pdbx_strand_id
1 'polypeptide(L)'
;MKLNPAIIFIFFLFSCQNGAHIEFGKKYKEKLLQINIDTLDSYIKLYNSVDSILCSNDESQIQLLIHDDEVNYKVNLINICSDIVGCSKSRNFLVIKNDSIYKSNIGAYNFDSLCNLIIRDYPNNGLNPRLSGAPHKFSLLFIQPNLLNNEALKGRLINTLKAFESTHLGNDKLKLALSLDINENFDFDKIQYEDSVYNEMEMLLKDQNLKQYGNLGNRNSRK
;
A
#
# COMPACT_ATOMS: atom_id res chain seq x y z
N MET A 1 41.41 -22.31 53.34
CA MET A 1 40.61 -22.17 52.10
C MET A 1 40.54 -20.69 51.76
N LYS A 2 41.28 -20.25 50.73
CA LYS A 2 41.24 -18.85 50.26
C LYS A 2 40.21 -18.77 49.14
N LEU A 3 39.05 -18.16 49.39
CA LEU A 3 38.12 -17.79 48.32
C LEU A 3 38.73 -16.61 47.55
N ASN A 4 38.85 -16.78 46.24
CA ASN A 4 39.35 -15.77 45.31
C ASN A 4 38.16 -14.89 44.86
N PRO A 5 38.15 -13.57 45.09
CA PRO A 5 37.00 -12.71 44.76
C PRO A 5 36.97 -12.26 43.29
N ALA A 6 37.73 -12.92 42.40
CA ALA A 6 37.94 -12.48 41.01
C ALA A 6 36.97 -13.09 39.99
N ILE A 7 35.74 -13.43 40.38
CA ILE A 7 34.67 -13.83 39.43
C ILE A 7 33.40 -13.05 39.78
N ILE A 8 33.49 -11.72 39.69
CA ILE A 8 32.33 -10.84 39.58
C ILE A 8 32.58 -10.00 38.32
N PHE A 9 31.54 -9.82 37.50
CA PHE A 9 31.47 -8.99 36.29
C PHE A 9 32.05 -9.55 34.98
N ILE A 10 31.37 -10.56 34.41
CA ILE A 10 31.23 -10.67 32.94
C ILE A 10 29.75 -10.93 32.62
N PHE A 11 28.89 -9.92 32.85
CA PHE A 11 27.54 -9.86 32.27
C PHE A 11 27.09 -8.40 32.10
N PHE A 12 28.00 -7.53 31.64
CA PHE A 12 27.71 -6.11 31.40
C PHE A 12 27.98 -5.62 29.99
N LEU A 13 27.90 -6.50 28.98
CA LEU A 13 28.01 -6.09 27.57
C LEU A 13 26.96 -6.76 26.66
N PHE A 14 25.74 -6.99 27.15
CA PHE A 14 24.59 -6.83 26.26
C PHE A 14 24.26 -5.34 26.20
N SER A 15 25.17 -4.57 25.58
CA SER A 15 24.80 -3.27 25.05
C SER A 15 23.61 -3.50 24.12
N CYS A 16 22.43 -3.02 24.52
CA CYS A 16 21.34 -2.81 23.59
C CYS A 16 21.86 -1.93 22.46
N GLN A 17 22.31 -2.55 21.36
CA GLN A 17 22.39 -1.87 20.08
C GLN A 17 20.94 -1.63 19.67
N ASN A 18 20.35 -0.54 20.16
CA ASN A 18 19.28 0.11 19.44
C ASN A 18 19.92 0.57 18.13
N GLY A 19 19.98 -0.32 17.13
CA GLY A 19 20.49 0.01 15.80
C GLY A 19 19.79 1.28 15.32
N ALA A 20 20.53 2.16 14.64
CA ALA A 20 19.91 3.35 14.07
C ALA A 20 18.78 2.90 13.13
N HIS A 21 17.58 3.40 13.36
CA HIS A 21 16.42 3.10 12.52
C HIS A 21 16.03 4.35 11.73
N ILE A 22 15.76 4.20 10.44
CA ILE A 22 15.09 5.23 9.65
C ILE A 22 13.58 4.96 9.71
N GLU A 23 12.84 5.94 10.20
CA GLU A 23 11.39 5.85 10.35
C GLU A 23 10.67 6.62 9.25
N PHE A 24 9.70 5.97 8.60
CA PHE A 24 8.85 6.52 7.56
C PHE A 24 7.38 6.51 7.96
N GLY A 25 6.65 7.51 7.47
CA GLY A 25 5.23 7.70 7.69
C GLY A 25 4.89 8.36 9.02
N LYS A 26 3.60 8.65 9.20
CA LYS A 26 3.09 9.31 10.41
C LYS A 26 3.38 8.45 11.65
N LYS A 27 4.02 9.04 12.65
CA LYS A 27 4.23 8.38 13.94
C LYS A 27 2.90 8.23 14.68
N TYR A 28 2.60 7.01 15.10
CA TYR A 28 1.44 6.70 15.94
C TYR A 28 1.89 6.51 17.39
N LYS A 29 1.06 6.96 18.33
CA LYS A 29 1.36 6.89 19.78
C LYS A 29 0.61 5.78 20.51
N GLU A 30 -0.44 5.24 19.89
CA GLU A 30 -1.38 4.33 20.54
C GLU A 30 -1.65 3.13 19.62
N LYS A 31 -1.83 1.95 20.24
CA LYS A 31 -2.17 0.67 19.58
C LYS A 31 -1.34 0.37 18.32
N LEU A 32 -0.03 0.55 18.41
CA LEU A 32 0.90 0.25 17.32
C LEU A 32 1.28 -1.24 17.34
N LEU A 33 0.88 -1.96 16.30
CA LEU A 33 1.28 -3.34 16.06
C LEU A 33 2.47 -3.36 15.10
N GLN A 34 3.52 -4.08 15.50
CA GLN A 34 4.73 -4.22 14.72
C GLN A 34 4.77 -5.56 14.01
N ILE A 35 4.98 -5.53 12.69
CA ILE A 35 5.13 -6.72 11.86
C ILE A 35 6.57 -6.76 11.36
N ASN A 36 7.33 -7.79 11.75
CA ASN A 36 8.66 -8.03 11.21
C ASN A 36 8.54 -8.74 9.86
N ILE A 37 8.93 -8.08 8.78
CA ILE A 37 8.82 -8.67 7.44
C ILE A 37 9.70 -9.92 7.31
N ASP A 38 10.82 -10.02 8.05
CA ASP A 38 11.72 -11.18 8.01
C ASP A 38 11.06 -12.48 8.51
N THR A 39 9.99 -12.38 9.29
CA THR A 39 9.26 -13.54 9.81
C THR A 39 8.21 -14.10 8.85
N LEU A 40 8.04 -13.46 7.69
CA LEU A 40 7.05 -13.83 6.68
C LEU A 40 7.74 -14.50 5.49
N ASP A 41 7.09 -15.48 4.88
CA ASP A 41 7.64 -16.19 3.73
C ASP A 41 7.13 -15.66 2.38
N SER A 42 6.09 -14.82 2.39
CA SER A 42 5.42 -14.34 1.18
C SER A 42 4.66 -13.04 1.40
N TYR A 43 4.46 -12.28 0.31
CA TYR A 43 3.68 -11.04 0.33
C TYR A 43 2.22 -11.25 0.75
N ILE A 44 1.58 -12.36 0.34
CA ILE A 44 0.21 -12.66 0.74
C ILE A 44 0.06 -12.81 2.26
N LYS A 45 1.05 -13.37 2.96
CA LYS A 45 1.00 -13.44 4.43
C LYS A 45 1.11 -12.07 5.07
N LEU A 46 2.01 -11.21 4.56
CA LEU A 46 2.10 -9.81 5.01
C LEU A 46 0.76 -9.10 4.82
N TYR A 47 0.21 -9.18 3.62
CA TYR A 47 -1.06 -8.55 3.31
C TYR A 47 -2.18 -9.06 4.22
N ASN A 48 -2.35 -10.38 4.38
CA ASN A 48 -3.40 -10.93 5.23
C ASN A 48 -3.27 -10.52 6.70
N SER A 49 -2.03 -10.44 7.23
CA SER A 49 -1.80 -9.89 8.57
C SER A 49 -2.20 -8.41 8.65
N VAL A 50 -1.88 -7.63 7.63
CA VAL A 50 -2.23 -6.20 7.55
C VAL A 50 -3.75 -5.99 7.40
N ASP A 51 -4.38 -6.71 6.49
CA ASP A 51 -5.80 -6.64 6.15
C ASP A 51 -6.67 -7.07 7.33
N SER A 52 -6.36 -8.21 7.95
CA SER A 52 -7.09 -8.69 9.12
C SER A 52 -7.05 -7.72 10.31
N ILE A 53 -5.95 -6.98 10.48
CA ILE A 53 -5.82 -5.96 11.52
C ILE A 53 -6.56 -4.68 11.12
N LEU A 54 -6.27 -4.12 9.94
CA LEU A 54 -6.76 -2.80 9.55
C LEU A 54 -8.25 -2.78 9.18
N CYS A 55 -8.81 -3.90 8.71
CA CYS A 55 -10.16 -3.97 8.14
C CYS A 55 -11.17 -4.65 9.09
N SER A 56 -10.73 -5.14 10.26
CA SER A 56 -11.61 -5.72 11.29
C SER A 56 -12.21 -4.68 12.27
N ASN A 57 -12.22 -3.39 11.90
CA ASN A 57 -12.59 -2.25 12.77
C ASN A 57 -11.71 -2.09 14.02
N ASP A 58 -10.47 -2.60 14.00
CA ASP A 58 -9.51 -2.33 15.06
C ASP A 58 -8.94 -0.90 14.92
N GLU A 59 -8.85 -0.16 16.04
CA GLU A 59 -8.20 1.15 16.11
C GLU A 59 -6.67 1.05 15.96
N SER A 60 -6.15 -0.19 15.90
CA SER A 60 -4.74 -0.51 15.72
C SER A 60 -4.12 0.13 14.47
N GLN A 61 -2.86 0.49 14.62
CA GLN A 61 -2.00 1.02 13.56
C GLN A 61 -0.87 0.02 13.29
N ILE A 62 -0.38 -0.05 12.05
CA ILE A 62 0.65 -1.01 11.69
C ILE A 62 1.97 -0.31 11.38
N GLN A 63 3.03 -0.82 11.96
CA GLN A 63 4.40 -0.50 11.61
C GLN A 63 5.12 -1.76 11.10
N LEU A 64 5.66 -1.68 9.89
CA LEU A 64 6.53 -2.71 9.36
C LEU A 64 7.95 -2.49 9.89
N LEU A 65 8.60 -3.57 10.32
CA LEU A 65 10.02 -3.62 10.65
C LEU A 65 10.75 -4.33 9.50
N ILE A 66 11.70 -3.65 8.89
CA ILE A 66 12.50 -4.18 7.79
C ILE A 66 13.96 -4.11 8.19
N HIS A 67 14.64 -5.25 8.27
CA HIS A 67 16.08 -5.29 8.53
C HIS A 67 16.83 -5.37 7.20
N ASP A 68 17.76 -4.46 6.99
CA ASP A 68 18.75 -4.50 5.91
C ASP A 68 20.13 -4.63 6.57
N ASP A 69 21.12 -5.14 5.84
CA ASP A 69 22.46 -5.37 6.40
C ASP A 69 23.10 -4.06 6.90
N GLU A 70 22.73 -2.93 6.30
CA GLU A 70 23.28 -1.60 6.61
C GLU A 70 22.34 -0.76 7.49
N VAL A 71 21.02 -0.85 7.27
CA VAL A 71 20.04 0.08 7.84
C VAL A 71 18.73 -0.63 8.19
N ASN A 72 18.23 -0.41 9.40
CA ASN A 72 16.91 -0.91 9.77
C ASN A 72 15.83 0.15 9.52
N TYR A 73 14.70 -0.27 8.95
CA TYR A 73 13.59 0.62 8.62
C TYR A 73 12.36 0.34 9.49
N LYS A 74 11.66 1.41 9.86
CA LYS A 74 10.34 1.36 10.49
C LYS A 74 9.34 2.10 9.59
N VAL A 75 8.33 1.41 9.08
CA VAL A 75 7.40 1.99 8.10
C VAL A 75 5.97 1.94 8.65
N ASN A 76 5.43 3.11 8.97
CA ASN A 76 4.06 3.26 9.42
C ASN A 76 3.11 3.24 8.21
N LEU A 77 2.23 2.24 8.14
CA LEU A 77 1.26 2.10 7.05
C LEU A 77 0.04 3.00 7.25
N ILE A 78 -0.65 3.33 6.16
CA ILE A 78 -1.98 3.95 6.20
C ILE A 78 -3.07 2.89 5.98
N ASN A 79 -4.19 3.05 6.70
CA ASN A 79 -5.34 2.16 6.57
C ASN A 79 -6.20 2.50 5.34
N ILE A 80 -6.18 1.62 4.34
CA ILE A 80 -6.99 1.76 3.12
C ILE A 80 -8.45 1.34 3.28
N CYS A 81 -8.78 0.56 4.30
CA CYS A 81 -10.15 0.12 4.61
C CYS A 81 -10.98 1.20 5.31
N SER A 82 -10.35 2.28 5.80
CA SER A 82 -11.07 3.42 6.34
C SER A 82 -11.78 4.22 5.24
N ASP A 83 -12.98 4.74 5.54
CA ASP A 83 -13.79 5.56 4.62
C ASP A 83 -13.03 6.76 4.02
N ILE A 84 -12.00 7.23 4.73
CA ILE A 84 -11.12 8.34 4.31
C ILE A 84 -10.32 7.96 3.05
N VAL A 85 -9.86 6.71 2.96
CA VAL A 85 -9.13 6.21 1.78
C VAL A 85 -10.10 5.70 0.70
N GLY A 86 -11.24 5.11 1.08
CA GLY A 86 -12.34 4.81 0.13
C GLY A 86 -12.85 6.05 -0.62
N CYS A 87 -12.83 7.22 0.03
CA CYS A 87 -13.15 8.52 -0.61
C CYS A 87 -11.99 9.15 -1.40
N SER A 88 -10.82 8.49 -1.47
CA SER A 88 -9.64 9.05 -2.16
C SER A 88 -9.71 8.76 -3.67
N LYS A 89 -9.75 9.84 -4.46
CA LYS A 89 -9.75 9.76 -5.92
C LYS A 89 -8.48 9.08 -6.44
N SER A 90 -8.59 8.21 -7.45
CA SER A 90 -7.47 7.47 -8.06
C SER A 90 -6.29 8.36 -8.48
N ARG A 91 -6.55 9.61 -8.87
CA ARG A 91 -5.52 10.62 -9.18
C ARG A 91 -4.60 10.98 -8.00
N ASN A 92 -4.94 10.64 -6.77
CA ASN A 92 -4.12 10.94 -5.60
C ASN A 92 -3.07 9.85 -5.32
N PHE A 93 -3.17 8.71 -6.00
CA PHE A 93 -2.23 7.60 -5.85
C PHE A 93 -1.15 7.63 -6.92
N LEU A 94 0.05 7.22 -6.55
CA LEU A 94 0.97 6.52 -7.45
C LEU A 94 0.93 5.04 -7.07
N VAL A 95 0.59 4.21 -8.04
CA VAL A 95 0.47 2.76 -7.81
C VAL A 95 1.79 2.12 -8.22
N ILE A 96 2.53 1.60 -7.26
CA ILE A 96 3.75 0.82 -7.50
C ILE A 96 3.31 -0.62 -7.62
N LYS A 97 3.31 -1.15 -8.84
CA LYS A 97 2.92 -2.53 -9.13
C LYS A 97 4.09 -3.24 -9.78
N ASN A 98 4.62 -4.27 -9.11
CA ASN A 98 5.87 -4.91 -9.52
C ASN A 98 7.00 -3.86 -9.64
N ASP A 99 7.68 -3.82 -10.79
CA ASP A 99 8.76 -2.89 -11.13
C ASP A 99 8.24 -1.72 -12.00
N SER A 100 6.93 -1.48 -11.99
CA SER A 100 6.26 -0.42 -12.74
C SER A 100 5.47 0.50 -11.82
N ILE A 101 5.27 1.74 -12.27
CA ILE A 101 4.50 2.76 -11.57
C ILE A 101 3.35 3.20 -12.47
N TYR A 102 2.14 3.18 -11.95
CA TYR A 102 0.95 3.57 -12.67
C TYR A 102 0.35 4.84 -12.08
N LYS A 103 -0.03 5.75 -12.98
CA LYS A 103 -0.80 6.93 -12.65
C LYS A 103 -2.10 6.94 -13.44
N SER A 104 -3.21 6.93 -12.71
CA SER A 104 -4.57 6.98 -13.26
C SER A 104 -4.73 8.11 -14.28
N ASN A 105 -5.26 7.78 -15.46
CA ASN A 105 -5.49 8.70 -16.59
C ASN A 105 -4.24 9.42 -17.12
N ILE A 106 -3.04 8.92 -16.82
CA ILE A 106 -1.78 9.43 -17.39
C ILE A 106 -0.98 8.31 -18.05
N GLY A 107 -0.72 7.21 -17.35
CA GLY A 107 0.00 6.08 -17.94
C GLY A 107 0.85 5.28 -16.95
N ALA A 108 1.73 4.45 -17.52
CA ALA A 108 2.69 3.63 -16.81
C ALA A 108 4.11 4.19 -16.98
N TYR A 109 4.95 3.97 -15.98
CA TYR A 109 6.33 4.43 -15.90
C TYR A 109 7.22 3.33 -15.30
N ASN A 110 8.50 3.38 -15.61
CA ASN A 110 9.49 2.52 -14.96
C ASN A 110 9.71 2.95 -13.50
N PHE A 111 10.11 2.01 -12.65
CA PHE A 111 10.37 2.26 -11.23
C PHE A 111 11.35 3.42 -10.97
N ASP A 112 12.39 3.57 -11.80
CA ASP A 112 13.39 4.65 -11.66
C ASP A 112 12.79 6.05 -11.73
N SER A 113 11.59 6.19 -12.30
CA SER A 113 10.87 7.46 -12.36
C SER A 113 10.17 7.83 -11.04
N LEU A 114 10.14 6.95 -10.03
CA LEU A 114 9.34 7.14 -8.81
C LEU A 114 9.62 8.46 -8.11
N CYS A 115 10.90 8.79 -7.89
CA CYS A 115 11.30 10.04 -7.23
C CYS A 115 10.76 11.26 -7.99
N ASN A 116 10.96 11.31 -9.31
CA ASN A 116 10.48 12.41 -10.16
C ASN A 116 8.95 12.50 -10.17
N LEU A 117 8.26 11.37 -10.18
CA LEU A 117 6.79 11.33 -10.12
C LEU A 117 6.27 11.85 -8.78
N ILE A 118 6.92 11.49 -7.66
CA ILE A 118 6.56 12.02 -6.33
C ILE A 118 6.77 13.54 -6.29
N ILE A 119 7.93 14.04 -6.73
CA ILE A 119 8.26 15.48 -6.76
C ILE A 119 7.26 16.26 -7.63
N ARG A 120 6.79 15.67 -8.73
CA ARG A 120 5.77 16.27 -9.60
C ARG A 120 4.39 16.27 -8.96
N ASP A 121 3.98 15.15 -8.36
CA ASP A 121 2.60 14.94 -7.93
C ASP A 121 2.29 15.50 -6.54
N TYR A 122 3.22 15.37 -5.60
CA TYR A 122 3.02 15.76 -4.21
C TYR A 122 2.68 17.25 -4.04
N PRO A 123 3.45 18.21 -4.60
CA PRO A 123 3.18 19.64 -4.43
C PRO A 123 2.10 20.19 -5.38
N ASN A 124 1.53 19.38 -6.28
CA ASN A 124 0.61 19.85 -7.33
C ASN A 124 -0.57 20.69 -6.80
N ASN A 125 -1.08 20.36 -5.61
CA ASN A 125 -2.14 21.12 -4.94
C ASN A 125 -3.37 21.46 -5.81
N GLY A 126 -3.74 20.55 -6.73
CA GLY A 126 -4.90 20.69 -7.60
C GLY A 126 -4.68 21.54 -8.85
N LEU A 127 -3.48 22.07 -9.10
CA LEU A 127 -3.16 22.86 -10.29
C LEU A 127 -3.39 22.06 -11.58
N ASN A 128 -2.83 20.86 -11.66
CA ASN A 128 -3.17 19.90 -12.70
C ASN A 128 -4.25 18.93 -12.19
N PRO A 129 -5.44 18.87 -12.82
CA PRO A 129 -6.54 18.03 -12.35
C PRO A 129 -6.29 16.52 -12.49
N ARG A 130 -5.28 16.13 -13.30
CA ARG A 130 -4.86 14.73 -13.49
C ARG A 130 -3.86 14.25 -12.42
N LEU A 131 -3.27 15.17 -11.65
CA LEU A 131 -2.32 14.87 -10.57
C LEU A 131 -2.99 14.92 -9.19
N SER A 132 -2.21 14.75 -8.12
CA SER A 132 -2.74 14.76 -6.75
C SER A 132 -3.45 16.07 -6.43
N GLY A 133 -4.63 15.97 -5.81
CA GLY A 133 -5.44 17.16 -5.49
C GLY A 133 -4.83 18.03 -4.39
N ALA A 134 -4.02 17.46 -3.50
CA ALA A 134 -3.32 18.18 -2.42
C ALA A 134 -2.22 17.29 -1.83
N PRO A 135 -1.16 17.87 -1.22
CA PRO A 135 -0.11 17.10 -0.56
C PRO A 135 -0.65 16.10 0.48
N HIS A 136 -1.63 16.52 1.29
CA HIS A 136 -2.24 15.65 2.31
C HIS A 136 -3.09 14.51 1.72
N LYS A 137 -3.41 14.52 0.42
CA LYS A 137 -4.15 13.44 -0.24
C LYS A 137 -3.24 12.46 -0.97
N PHE A 138 -2.00 12.84 -1.24
CA PHE A 138 -1.04 12.02 -1.98
C PHE A 138 -0.65 10.77 -1.19
N SER A 139 -0.71 9.61 -1.84
CA SER A 139 -0.33 8.32 -1.26
C SER A 139 0.36 7.42 -2.29
N LEU A 140 1.20 6.52 -1.81
CA LEU A 140 1.73 5.41 -2.57
C LEU A 140 0.92 4.15 -2.27
N LEU A 141 0.47 3.47 -3.32
CA LEU A 141 -0.18 2.18 -3.22
C LEU A 141 0.78 1.11 -3.74
N PHE A 142 1.24 0.23 -2.87
CA PHE A 142 2.20 -0.81 -3.18
C PHE A 142 1.46 -2.13 -3.43
N ILE A 143 1.56 -2.63 -4.66
CA ILE A 143 0.88 -3.82 -5.16
C ILE A 143 1.94 -4.79 -5.65
N GLN A 144 1.92 -6.01 -5.14
CA GLN A 144 2.91 -7.03 -5.49
C GLN A 144 2.25 -8.38 -5.76
N PRO A 145 2.97 -9.30 -6.46
CA PRO A 145 2.56 -10.68 -6.66
C PRO A 145 2.36 -11.36 -5.32
N ASN A 146 1.32 -12.17 -5.22
CA ASN A 146 0.95 -12.80 -3.95
C ASN A 146 2.04 -13.75 -3.44
N LEU A 147 2.70 -14.44 -4.36
CA LEU A 147 3.79 -15.38 -4.11
C LEU A 147 5.18 -14.72 -4.17
N LEU A 148 5.27 -13.38 -4.18
CA LEU A 148 6.55 -12.70 -4.09
C LEU A 148 7.24 -13.10 -2.78
N ASN A 149 8.42 -13.70 -2.91
CA ASN A 149 9.21 -14.12 -1.76
C ASN A 149 9.68 -12.92 -0.94
N ASN A 150 10.05 -13.19 0.31
CA ASN A 150 10.42 -12.16 1.26
C ASN A 150 11.63 -11.31 0.84
N GLU A 151 12.68 -11.93 0.30
CA GLU A 151 13.88 -11.21 -0.15
C GLU A 151 13.55 -10.15 -1.21
N ALA A 152 12.81 -10.57 -2.24
CA ALA A 152 12.36 -9.66 -3.30
C ALA A 152 11.39 -8.59 -2.79
N LEU A 153 10.47 -8.96 -1.88
CA LEU A 153 9.56 -8.02 -1.23
C LEU A 153 10.32 -6.94 -0.46
N LYS A 154 11.29 -7.33 0.37
CA LYS A 154 12.15 -6.42 1.14
C LYS A 154 12.90 -5.48 0.22
N GLY A 155 13.55 -6.01 -0.82
CA GLY A 155 14.28 -5.21 -1.81
C GLY A 155 13.38 -4.15 -2.46
N ARG A 156 12.17 -4.54 -2.90
CA ARG A 156 11.21 -3.61 -3.52
C ARG A 156 10.69 -2.55 -2.55
N LEU A 157 10.42 -2.91 -1.29
CA LEU A 157 10.02 -1.95 -0.26
C LEU A 157 11.15 -0.97 0.04
N ILE A 158 12.37 -1.45 0.27
CA ILE A 158 13.54 -0.60 0.54
C ILE A 158 13.80 0.36 -0.62
N ASN A 159 13.74 -0.11 -1.86
CA ASN A 159 13.88 0.74 -3.04
C ASN A 159 12.79 1.83 -3.09
N THR A 160 11.57 1.50 -2.69
CA THR A 160 10.46 2.47 -2.59
C THR A 160 10.74 3.53 -1.53
N LEU A 161 11.25 3.13 -0.36
CA LEU A 161 11.61 4.04 0.73
C LEU A 161 12.77 4.96 0.32
N LYS A 162 13.84 4.41 -0.27
CA LYS A 162 14.99 5.18 -0.77
C LYS A 162 14.59 6.18 -1.85
N ALA A 163 13.71 5.78 -2.77
CA ALA A 163 13.17 6.69 -3.79
C ALA A 163 12.35 7.83 -3.17
N PHE A 164 11.56 7.56 -2.12
CA PHE A 164 10.83 8.60 -1.40
C PHE A 164 11.76 9.52 -0.60
N GLU A 165 12.72 8.97 0.13
CA GLU A 165 13.71 9.73 0.92
C GLU A 165 14.49 10.72 0.05
N SER A 166 14.84 10.30 -1.17
CA SER A 166 15.54 11.11 -2.17
C SER A 166 14.74 12.33 -2.64
N THR A 167 13.44 12.42 -2.33
CA THR A 167 12.62 13.60 -2.63
C THR A 167 12.80 14.73 -1.63
N HIS A 168 13.40 14.46 -0.47
CA HIS A 168 13.58 15.40 0.65
C HIS A 168 12.29 16.05 1.18
N LEU A 169 11.12 15.43 0.96
CA LEU A 169 9.82 15.92 1.47
C LEU A 169 9.65 15.72 2.99
N GLY A 170 10.53 14.94 3.62
CA GLY A 170 10.43 14.50 5.01
C GLY A 170 9.77 13.12 5.11
N ASN A 171 10.44 12.18 5.78
CA ASN A 171 10.02 10.78 5.85
C ASN A 171 8.65 10.62 6.54
N ASP A 172 8.26 11.54 7.43
CA ASP A 172 6.95 11.59 8.09
C ASP A 172 5.78 11.85 7.13
N LYS A 173 6.06 12.35 5.92
CA LYS A 173 5.06 12.62 4.89
C LYS A 173 4.68 11.40 4.06
N LEU A 174 5.42 10.29 4.17
CA LEU A 174 5.09 9.08 3.45
C LEU A 174 3.69 8.58 3.87
N LYS A 175 2.85 8.28 2.88
CA LYS A 175 1.61 7.55 3.05
C LYS A 175 1.67 6.31 2.19
N LEU A 176 2.05 5.18 2.80
CA LEU A 176 2.19 3.90 2.12
C LEU A 176 1.04 2.97 2.50
N ALA A 177 0.39 2.43 1.48
CA ALA A 177 -0.64 1.42 1.59
C ALA A 177 -0.19 0.14 0.87
N LEU A 178 -0.64 -1.02 1.35
CA LEU A 178 -0.44 -2.31 0.69
C LEU A 178 -1.74 -2.77 0.03
N SER A 179 -1.63 -3.47 -1.10
CA SER A 179 -2.75 -4.16 -1.75
C SER A 179 -2.27 -5.38 -2.52
N LEU A 180 -3.12 -6.40 -2.68
CA LEU A 180 -2.81 -7.59 -3.48
C LEU A 180 -3.01 -7.31 -4.97
N ASP A 181 -2.20 -7.95 -5.81
CA ASP A 181 -2.50 -8.05 -7.22
C ASP A 181 -3.54 -9.14 -7.47
N ILE A 182 -4.81 -8.74 -7.53
CA ILE A 182 -5.92 -9.67 -7.77
C ILE A 182 -5.91 -10.29 -9.17
N ASN A 183 -5.19 -9.69 -10.13
CA ASN A 183 -5.15 -10.16 -11.52
C ASN A 183 -4.11 -11.27 -11.76
N GLU A 184 -3.12 -11.44 -10.88
CA GLU A 184 -2.14 -12.53 -10.95
C GLU A 184 -2.66 -13.85 -10.33
N ASN A 185 -3.89 -13.85 -9.79
CA ASN A 185 -4.58 -15.06 -9.29
C ASN A 185 -5.62 -15.64 -10.25
N PHE A 186 -5.88 -15.00 -11.39
CA PHE A 186 -6.79 -15.58 -12.39
C PHE A 186 -6.01 -16.53 -13.29
N ASP A 187 -6.00 -17.80 -12.91
CA ASP A 187 -5.79 -18.88 -13.86
C ASP A 187 -7.04 -18.93 -14.76
N PHE A 188 -7.05 -18.11 -15.83
CA PHE A 188 -8.16 -18.06 -16.79
C PHE A 188 -8.44 -19.44 -17.41
N ASP A 189 -7.47 -20.35 -17.39
CA ASP A 189 -7.61 -21.71 -17.90
C ASP A 189 -8.38 -22.63 -16.92
N LYS A 190 -8.58 -22.22 -15.65
CA LYS A 190 -9.38 -22.94 -14.64
C LYS A 190 -10.78 -22.39 -14.43
N ILE A 191 -11.14 -21.28 -15.07
CA ILE A 191 -12.53 -20.85 -15.09
C ILE A 191 -13.23 -21.71 -16.13
N GLN A 192 -13.87 -22.80 -15.69
CA GLN A 192 -15.01 -23.30 -16.43
C GLN A 192 -16.03 -22.15 -16.45
N TYR A 193 -16.17 -21.50 -17.59
CA TYR A 193 -17.28 -20.60 -17.85
C TYR A 193 -18.54 -21.45 -17.78
N GLU A 194 -19.13 -21.57 -16.59
CA GLU A 194 -20.55 -21.87 -16.52
C GLU A 194 -21.27 -20.65 -17.11
N ASP A 195 -22.14 -20.92 -18.08
CA ASP A 195 -22.90 -19.95 -18.88
C ASP A 195 -23.72 -18.92 -18.07
N SER A 196 -23.67 -18.94 -16.74
CA SER A 196 -24.43 -18.07 -15.84
C SER A 196 -23.97 -16.60 -15.90
N VAL A 197 -22.67 -16.32 -16.01
CA VAL A 197 -22.14 -14.94 -16.00
C VAL A 197 -22.46 -14.20 -17.31
N TYR A 198 -22.43 -14.92 -18.45
CA TYR A 198 -22.83 -14.33 -19.74
C TYR A 198 -24.32 -14.01 -19.77
N ASN A 199 -25.16 -14.87 -19.18
CA ASN A 199 -26.60 -14.63 -19.03
C ASN A 199 -26.90 -13.45 -18.10
N GLU A 200 -26.13 -13.27 -17.04
CA GLU A 200 -26.29 -12.16 -16.09
C GLU A 200 -25.86 -10.82 -16.70
N MET A 201 -24.76 -10.79 -17.46
CA MET A 201 -24.35 -9.60 -18.24
C MET A 201 -25.35 -9.26 -19.35
N GLU A 202 -25.90 -10.23 -20.07
CA GLU A 202 -26.96 -10.00 -21.06
C GLU A 202 -28.24 -9.43 -20.43
N MET A 203 -28.65 -9.92 -19.26
CA MET A 203 -29.81 -9.40 -18.53
C MET A 203 -29.60 -7.95 -18.10
N LEU A 204 -28.42 -7.61 -17.59
CA LEU A 204 -28.09 -6.24 -17.16
C LEU A 204 -28.05 -5.27 -18.36
N LEU A 205 -27.54 -5.71 -19.51
CA LEU A 205 -27.53 -4.91 -20.74
C LEU A 205 -28.93 -4.73 -21.35
N LYS A 206 -29.81 -5.75 -21.25
CA LYS A 206 -31.23 -5.62 -21.63
C LYS A 206 -31.98 -4.66 -20.71
N ASP A 207 -31.72 -4.69 -19.41
CA ASP A 207 -32.39 -3.83 -18.42
C ASP A 207 -31.97 -2.34 -18.54
N GLN A 208 -30.72 -2.07 -18.94
CA GLN A 208 -30.27 -0.70 -19.22
C GLN A 208 -30.87 -0.14 -20.52
N ASN A 209 -31.05 -0.96 -21.55
CA ASN A 209 -31.70 -0.53 -22.79
C ASN A 209 -33.19 -0.23 -22.57
N LEU A 210 -33.91 -1.01 -21.74
CA LEU A 210 -35.32 -0.74 -21.42
C LEU A 210 -35.53 0.58 -20.67
N LYS A 211 -34.60 0.98 -19.79
CA LYS A 211 -34.65 2.27 -19.07
C LYS A 211 -34.40 3.48 -19.97
N GLN A 212 -33.69 3.31 -21.10
CA GLN A 212 -33.50 4.38 -22.07
C GLN A 212 -34.76 4.67 -22.89
N TYR A 213 -35.58 3.66 -23.18
CA TYR A 213 -36.84 3.83 -23.91
C TYR A 213 -38.02 4.28 -23.02
N GLY A 214 -38.00 3.98 -21.71
CA GLY A 214 -39.03 4.43 -20.76
C GLY A 214 -39.02 5.95 -20.45
N ASN A 215 -37.89 6.64 -20.67
CA ASN A 215 -37.75 8.07 -20.36
C ASN A 215 -38.11 9.01 -21.52
N LEU A 216 -38.41 8.49 -22.71
CA LEU A 216 -38.87 9.28 -23.86
C LEU A 216 -40.41 9.44 -23.91
N GLY A 217 -41.16 8.74 -23.06
CA GLY A 217 -42.62 8.71 -23.08
C GLY A 217 -43.37 9.74 -22.21
N ASN A 218 -42.68 10.53 -21.38
CA ASN A 218 -43.34 11.33 -20.32
C ASN A 218 -43.06 12.85 -20.36
N ARG A 219 -42.89 13.40 -21.57
CA ARG A 219 -42.91 14.85 -21.81
C ARG A 219 -43.90 15.20 -22.93
N ASN A 220 -45.19 15.08 -22.67
CA ASN A 220 -46.25 15.79 -23.41
C ASN A 220 -47.62 15.59 -22.75
N SER A 221 -47.92 16.32 -21.68
CA SER A 221 -49.32 16.56 -21.22
C SER A 221 -49.39 17.50 -20.01
N ARG A 222 -48.97 18.77 -20.17
CA ARG A 222 -49.53 19.90 -19.40
C ARG A 222 -49.58 21.12 -20.29
N LYS A 223 -50.72 21.28 -20.98
CA LYS A 223 -51.30 22.58 -21.36
C LYS A 223 -52.57 22.73 -20.54
#